data_AF-A0A835WH89-F1
#
_entry.id   AF-A0A835WH89-F1
#
_cell.length_a   1.000
_cell.length_b   1.000
_cell.length_c   1.000
_cell.angle_alpha   90.00
_cell.angle_beta   90.00
_cell.angle_gamma   90.00
#
_symmetry.space_group_name_H-M   'P 1'
#
loop_
_entity.id
_entity.type
_entity.pdbx_description
1 polymer ?
#
loop_
_entity_poly.entity_id
_entity_poly.type
_entity_poly.pdbx_seq_one_letter_code
_entity_poly.pdbx_strand_id
1 'polypeptide(L)'
;MRSSFTLVAVLVAAAFAAAQGAQSGLYTSFPFCKCKKTPSAYKLGDIVTAKGNGQYCFKLSAKVPAGCNDYCCNKADLKKIEFNVNESCDVFGDVVKATINGQPTKVGASFNEPIDGPVGSTTLVLTQLGLGLGSDGAEICITLSKNKNGKGCTTLEELCVPPAGLPKGVCYTISISGKPTPEPVPPFRYTPADCDDVATIITDAMSAAISAKDVKVINEFALDQCTGEVVTVCATFFSNEEAGKLQPDADAVLNTLFDIAVDECGAATYGYTQMAAVGGADGGFDCLFGERTYYCPYPPPPPSPPPPPPPPSPPPPSPPPPSPPPPSPPPPCEACVYLSIAETGTVVFPYELSPTDCDDYAAMIGDEIQTEAENLGVAVNFSPAVCASDVIKLCATFFSSEEGAKLQPFINERLPFWLQLITGPQGCPAYLTGYSAYAVVGGSGGTATAPSASCLSGFETTACAPENVDFPKCACNTKPGATPFAFKPVMYTMAGRTKDTTAYCFNITTVTPNSPTSPCGSSSGLLKAEFYADDTKRRKITGMYVRPNGGPSKWLAATWGAVGEQTVKATPLNWSKGQANGGVICMELTNDISIQDFCLPSTSGTCWGNLFDDTKNCCPLYQADLP
;
A
#
# COMPACT_ATOMS: atom_id res chain seq x y z
N MET A 1 37.98 8.49 -51.60
CA MET A 1 36.92 9.35 -52.16
C MET A 1 35.58 8.77 -51.73
N ARG A 2 34.72 9.62 -51.13
CA ARG A 2 33.24 9.62 -51.07
C ARG A 2 32.52 8.38 -51.66
N SER A 3 31.41 7.85 -51.17
CA SER A 3 30.40 8.13 -50.12
C SER A 3 29.26 7.13 -50.40
N SER A 4 28.35 6.93 -49.44
CA SER A 4 27.01 6.30 -49.58
C SER A 4 26.92 4.80 -49.25
N PHE A 5 26.66 4.49 -47.98
CA PHE A 5 25.96 3.27 -47.57
C PHE A 5 24.49 3.63 -47.39
N THR A 6 23.64 3.10 -48.26
CA THR A 6 22.18 3.22 -48.20
C THR A 6 21.63 2.04 -47.39
N LEU A 7 20.91 2.35 -46.30
CA LEU A 7 20.09 1.42 -45.54
C LEU A 7 19.02 0.79 -46.46
N VAL A 8 18.91 -0.54 -46.47
CA VAL A 8 17.71 -1.25 -46.89
C VAL A 8 17.28 -2.14 -45.73
N ALA A 9 16.30 -1.67 -44.96
CA ALA A 9 15.61 -2.46 -43.94
C ALA A 9 14.44 -3.18 -44.61
N VAL A 10 14.41 -4.51 -44.48
CA VAL A 10 13.35 -5.40 -44.94
C VAL A 10 12.15 -5.26 -43.99
N LEU A 11 11.00 -4.91 -44.58
CA LEU A 11 9.69 -4.91 -43.95
C LEU A 11 9.26 -6.34 -43.57
N VAL A 12 9.08 -6.59 -42.27
CA VAL A 12 8.25 -7.69 -41.78
C VAL A 12 7.03 -7.06 -41.10
N ALA A 13 5.86 -7.38 -41.63
CA ALA A 13 4.57 -6.93 -41.15
C ALA A 13 4.30 -7.45 -39.73
N ALA A 14 4.24 -6.55 -38.76
CA ALA A 14 3.51 -6.78 -37.51
C ALA A 14 2.09 -6.27 -37.71
N ALA A 15 1.13 -7.18 -37.58
CA ALA A 15 -0.29 -6.87 -37.61
C ALA A 15 -0.62 -5.78 -36.57
N PHE A 16 -1.29 -4.72 -37.01
CA PHE A 16 -1.91 -3.75 -36.13
C PHE A 16 -3.01 -4.47 -35.32
N ALA A 17 -2.66 -4.94 -34.13
CA ALA A 17 -3.64 -5.21 -33.09
C ALA A 17 -4.28 -3.86 -32.74
N ALA A 18 -5.60 -3.81 -32.92
CA ALA A 18 -6.42 -2.65 -32.65
C ALA A 18 -6.10 -2.07 -31.26
N ALA A 19 -5.82 -0.77 -31.22
CA ALA A 19 -5.76 0.01 -30.00
C ALA A 19 -7.11 -0.05 -29.29
N GLN A 20 -7.27 -1.02 -28.38
CA GLN A 20 -8.23 -0.95 -27.30
C GLN A 20 -7.66 0.03 -26.28
N GLY A 21 -7.92 1.32 -26.49
CA GLY A 21 -7.59 2.37 -25.53
C GLY A 21 -8.42 2.18 -24.28
N ALA A 22 -7.81 1.62 -23.24
CA ALA A 22 -8.38 1.49 -21.92
C ALA A 22 -8.75 2.88 -21.36
N GLN A 23 -9.94 2.99 -20.76
CA GLN A 23 -10.13 3.92 -19.65
C GLN A 23 -8.99 3.63 -18.65
N SER A 24 -8.27 4.64 -18.16
CA SER A 24 -7.22 4.39 -17.17
C SER A 24 -7.79 3.46 -16.11
N GLY A 25 -7.19 2.29 -15.92
CA GLY A 25 -7.77 1.17 -15.14
C GLY A 25 -8.03 1.47 -13.65
N LEU A 26 -7.97 2.75 -13.24
CA LEU A 26 -8.17 3.26 -11.90
C LEU A 26 -9.63 3.22 -11.43
N TYR A 27 -10.58 3.66 -12.27
CA TYR A 27 -12.00 3.64 -11.93
C TYR A 27 -12.72 2.59 -12.76
N THR A 28 -12.62 1.32 -12.34
CA THR A 28 -13.21 0.20 -13.09
C THR A 28 -14.74 0.26 -13.13
N SER A 29 -15.38 0.86 -12.13
CA SER A 29 -16.84 0.95 -11.98
C SER A 29 -17.45 2.31 -12.34
N PHE A 30 -16.68 3.40 -12.36
CA PHE A 30 -17.16 4.75 -12.71
C PHE A 30 -16.79 5.12 -14.17
N PRO A 31 -17.53 5.96 -14.90
CA PRO A 31 -18.89 6.42 -14.60
C PRO A 31 -19.85 5.23 -14.49
N PHE A 32 -20.79 5.34 -13.55
CA PHE A 32 -21.81 4.34 -13.23
C PHE A 32 -22.94 4.35 -14.29
N CYS A 33 -22.54 4.23 -15.56
CA CYS A 33 -23.42 4.23 -16.71
C CYS A 33 -23.06 3.05 -17.63
N LYS A 34 -24.07 2.51 -18.32
CA LYS A 34 -23.88 1.67 -19.51
C LYS A 34 -23.64 2.50 -20.76
N CYS A 35 -22.69 3.43 -20.72
CA CYS A 35 -22.40 4.37 -21.81
C CYS A 35 -20.99 4.18 -22.40
N LYS A 36 -20.82 4.57 -23.67
CA LYS A 36 -19.52 4.50 -24.35
C LYS A 36 -18.58 5.54 -23.74
N LYS A 37 -17.56 5.06 -23.03
CA LYS A 37 -16.61 5.88 -22.25
C LYS A 37 -15.48 6.46 -23.11
N THR A 38 -15.09 5.76 -24.18
CA THR A 38 -13.98 6.14 -25.06
C THR A 38 -14.20 5.56 -26.47
N PRO A 39 -13.66 6.19 -27.53
CA PRO A 39 -13.05 7.52 -27.58
C PRO A 39 -14.09 8.65 -27.42
N SER A 40 -13.65 9.80 -26.88
CA SER A 40 -14.45 11.02 -26.66
C SER A 40 -13.66 12.25 -27.11
N ALA A 41 -14.35 13.29 -27.59
CA ALA A 41 -13.73 14.58 -27.89
C ALA A 41 -13.55 15.49 -26.66
N TYR A 42 -14.14 15.14 -25.51
CA TYR A 42 -14.14 15.97 -24.32
C TYR A 42 -13.30 15.35 -23.21
N LYS A 43 -12.46 16.18 -22.58
CA LYS A 43 -11.66 15.83 -21.40
C LYS A 43 -11.59 17.06 -20.48
N LEU A 44 -11.78 16.87 -19.17
CA LEU A 44 -11.41 17.91 -18.20
C LEU A 44 -9.88 17.91 -18.03
N GLY A 45 -9.28 19.09 -18.00
CA GLY A 45 -7.85 19.28 -17.86
C GLY A 45 -7.32 18.60 -16.61
N ASP A 46 -6.09 18.10 -16.71
CA ASP A 46 -5.46 17.31 -15.65
C ASP A 46 -5.06 18.15 -14.43
N ILE A 47 -5.08 19.49 -14.55
CA ILE A 47 -4.76 20.44 -13.49
C ILE A 47 -6.03 21.17 -13.05
N VAL A 48 -6.32 21.11 -11.75
CA VAL A 48 -7.40 21.88 -11.13
C VAL A 48 -6.84 23.16 -10.51
N THR A 49 -7.49 24.30 -10.76
CA THR A 49 -7.08 25.58 -10.18
C THR A 49 -7.97 25.92 -8.97
N ALA A 50 -7.38 26.02 -7.78
CA ALA A 50 -8.04 26.57 -6.61
C ALA A 50 -8.03 28.11 -6.67
N LYS A 51 -9.21 28.75 -6.64
CA LYS A 51 -9.36 30.22 -6.70
C LYS A 51 -9.61 30.88 -5.34
N GLY A 52 -9.50 30.11 -4.26
CA GLY A 52 -9.87 30.54 -2.90
C GLY A 52 -11.39 30.49 -2.67
N ASN A 53 -11.81 30.69 -1.42
CA ASN A 53 -13.22 30.62 -0.98
C ASN A 53 -13.94 29.31 -1.35
N GLY A 54 -13.21 28.17 -1.35
CA GLY A 54 -13.76 26.86 -1.71
C GLY A 54 -14.09 26.71 -3.20
N GLN A 55 -13.59 27.57 -4.08
CA GLN A 55 -13.81 27.50 -5.52
C GLN A 55 -12.67 26.75 -6.24
N TYR A 56 -13.05 25.76 -7.06
CA TYR A 56 -12.17 24.90 -7.83
C TYR A 56 -12.58 24.90 -9.30
N CYS A 57 -11.63 25.11 -10.21
CA CYS A 57 -11.89 25.30 -11.63
C CYS A 57 -11.14 24.28 -12.50
N PHE A 58 -11.83 23.76 -13.50
CA PHE A 58 -11.37 22.80 -14.49
C PHE A 58 -11.40 23.45 -15.87
N LYS A 59 -10.36 23.25 -16.69
CA LYS A 59 -10.40 23.63 -18.11
C LYS A 59 -10.95 22.48 -18.95
N LEU A 60 -11.91 22.75 -19.83
CA LEU A 60 -12.37 21.78 -20.81
C LEU A 60 -11.38 21.71 -21.98
N SER A 61 -10.94 20.52 -22.33
CA SER A 61 -10.42 20.24 -23.65
C SER A 61 -11.53 19.61 -24.51
N ALA A 62 -11.80 20.22 -25.67
CA ALA A 62 -12.79 19.78 -26.64
C ALA A 62 -12.09 19.53 -27.99
N LYS A 63 -11.32 18.44 -28.06
CA LYS A 63 -10.49 18.09 -29.22
C LYS A 63 -10.80 16.68 -29.71
N VAL A 64 -11.13 16.57 -30.99
CA VAL A 64 -11.40 15.28 -31.63
C VAL A 64 -10.11 14.45 -31.70
N PRO A 65 -10.05 13.24 -31.11
CA PRO A 65 -8.87 12.39 -31.21
C PRO A 65 -8.57 11.99 -32.66
N ALA A 66 -7.29 11.88 -33.01
CA ALA A 66 -6.86 11.51 -34.36
C ALA A 66 -7.46 10.15 -34.77
N GLY A 67 -8.12 10.11 -35.93
CA GLY A 67 -8.78 8.90 -36.45
C GLY A 67 -10.13 8.57 -35.80
N CYS A 68 -10.65 9.39 -34.87
CA CYS A 68 -11.96 9.13 -34.28
C CYS A 68 -13.10 9.65 -35.17
N ASN A 69 -13.81 8.73 -35.84
CA ASN A 69 -15.00 9.04 -36.66
C ASN A 69 -16.33 8.73 -35.94
N ASP A 70 -16.30 8.41 -34.64
CA ASP A 70 -17.46 8.02 -33.86
C ASP A 70 -18.40 9.21 -33.54
N TYR A 71 -19.67 8.92 -33.24
CA TYR A 71 -20.65 9.89 -32.76
C TYR A 71 -20.13 10.67 -31.54
N CYS A 72 -19.50 9.98 -30.59
CA CYS A 72 -18.97 10.56 -29.33
C CYS A 72 -17.84 11.58 -29.57
N CYS A 73 -17.22 11.55 -30.74
CA CYS A 73 -16.14 12.45 -31.11
C CYS A 73 -16.60 13.62 -31.98
N ASN A 74 -17.51 13.40 -32.92
CA ASN A 74 -17.80 14.40 -33.97
C ASN A 74 -19.17 15.05 -33.85
N LYS A 75 -20.07 14.51 -33.03
CA LYS A 75 -21.49 14.91 -33.01
C LYS A 75 -22.07 15.05 -31.60
N ALA A 76 -21.50 14.39 -30.61
CA ALA A 76 -21.97 14.48 -29.23
C ALA A 76 -21.65 15.87 -28.66
N ASP A 77 -22.64 16.49 -28.02
CA ASP A 77 -22.47 17.66 -27.17
C ASP A 77 -22.17 17.22 -25.73
N LEU A 78 -21.39 18.04 -25.00
CA LEU A 78 -21.17 17.84 -23.57
C LEU A 78 -22.35 18.44 -22.78
N LYS A 79 -23.36 17.59 -22.51
CA LYS A 79 -24.60 18.00 -21.81
C LYS A 79 -24.54 17.83 -20.28
N LYS A 80 -23.68 16.93 -19.81
CA LYS A 80 -23.61 16.50 -18.41
C LYS A 80 -22.17 16.19 -18.01
N ILE A 81 -21.78 16.57 -16.81
CA ILE A 81 -20.57 16.11 -16.13
C ILE A 81 -21.00 15.45 -14.82
N GLU A 82 -20.38 14.31 -14.49
CA GLU A 82 -20.55 13.62 -13.23
C GLU A 82 -19.21 13.50 -12.53
N PHE A 83 -19.19 13.73 -11.22
CA PHE A 83 -18.06 13.47 -10.34
C PHE A 83 -18.44 12.34 -9.39
N ASN A 84 -17.52 11.42 -9.15
CA ASN A 84 -17.67 10.40 -8.11
C ASN A 84 -17.34 11.04 -6.76
N VAL A 85 -18.31 11.07 -5.82
CA VAL A 85 -18.21 11.88 -4.60
C VAL A 85 -18.64 11.11 -3.36
N ASN A 86 -18.16 11.54 -2.20
CA ASN A 86 -18.51 10.92 -0.93
C ASN A 86 -19.96 11.22 -0.59
N GLU A 87 -20.72 10.21 -0.16
CA GLU A 87 -22.12 10.35 0.27
C GLU A 87 -22.27 11.35 1.43
N SER A 88 -21.24 11.49 2.28
CA SER A 88 -21.21 12.45 3.38
C SER A 88 -21.31 13.92 2.93
N CYS A 89 -21.00 14.20 1.66
CA CYS A 89 -21.11 15.54 1.08
C CYS A 89 -22.51 15.86 0.55
N ASP A 90 -23.37 14.85 0.35
CA ASP A 90 -24.77 15.04 0.00
C ASP A 90 -25.57 15.44 1.25
N VAL A 91 -25.58 16.74 1.50
CA VAL A 91 -26.30 17.32 2.64
C VAL A 91 -27.33 18.31 2.14
N PHE A 92 -28.46 18.36 2.86
CA PHE A 92 -29.53 19.30 2.54
C PHE A 92 -29.03 20.76 2.59
N GLY A 93 -29.15 21.47 1.47
CA GLY A 93 -28.82 22.89 1.30
C GLY A 93 -28.00 23.19 0.04
N ASP A 94 -27.82 24.47 -0.27
CA ASP A 94 -26.99 24.93 -1.42
C ASP A 94 -25.49 24.84 -1.08
N VAL A 95 -24.97 23.62 -0.95
CA VAL A 95 -23.58 23.36 -0.57
C VAL A 95 -22.60 23.34 -1.74
N VAL A 96 -23.10 23.15 -2.97
CA VAL A 96 -22.30 23.21 -4.20
C VAL A 96 -22.93 24.17 -5.20
N LYS A 97 -22.14 25.13 -5.70
CA LYS A 97 -22.52 26.00 -6.83
C LYS A 97 -21.60 25.73 -8.01
N ALA A 98 -22.10 25.89 -9.23
CA ALA A 98 -21.29 25.70 -10.43
C ALA A 98 -21.39 26.90 -11.37
N THR A 99 -20.29 27.19 -12.07
CA THR A 99 -20.22 28.23 -13.10
C THR A 99 -19.49 27.72 -14.34
N ILE A 100 -19.87 28.25 -15.51
CA ILE A 100 -19.15 28.09 -16.77
C ILE A 100 -18.67 29.48 -17.21
N ASN A 101 -17.36 29.65 -17.38
CA ASN A 101 -16.72 30.93 -17.71
C ASN A 101 -17.18 32.07 -16.77
N GLY A 102 -17.25 31.77 -15.47
CA GLY A 102 -17.69 32.70 -14.43
C GLY A 102 -19.21 32.96 -14.36
N GLN A 103 -20.01 32.42 -15.29
CA GLN A 103 -21.47 32.55 -15.27
C GLN A 103 -22.12 31.34 -14.59
N PRO A 104 -23.09 31.52 -13.67
CA PRO A 104 -23.80 30.40 -13.05
C PRO A 104 -24.38 29.42 -14.05
N THR A 105 -24.31 28.12 -13.75
CA THR A 105 -24.94 27.10 -14.58
C THR A 105 -26.46 27.29 -14.60
N LYS A 106 -27.10 26.97 -15.73
CA LYS A 106 -28.56 27.10 -15.90
C LYS A 106 -29.35 26.25 -14.90
N VAL A 107 -28.77 25.12 -14.51
CA VAL A 107 -29.28 24.24 -13.45
C VAL A 107 -28.21 24.14 -12.39
N GLY A 108 -28.60 24.21 -11.11
CA GLY A 108 -27.69 24.01 -9.99
C GLY A 108 -27.05 22.62 -10.00
N ALA A 109 -25.93 22.49 -9.29
CA ALA A 109 -25.32 21.20 -9.07
C ALA A 109 -26.24 20.33 -8.19
N SER A 110 -26.31 19.02 -8.47
CA SER A 110 -27.19 18.10 -7.74
C SER A 110 -26.46 16.81 -7.41
N PHE A 111 -26.69 16.27 -6.23
CA PHE A 111 -26.25 14.92 -5.87
C PHE A 111 -27.30 13.89 -6.29
N ASN A 112 -26.85 12.76 -6.82
CA ASN A 112 -27.72 11.66 -7.23
C ASN A 112 -27.11 10.31 -6.85
N GLU A 113 -27.98 9.38 -6.45
CA GLU A 113 -27.64 7.96 -6.38
C GLU A 113 -27.63 7.38 -7.82
N PRO A 114 -26.49 6.86 -8.30
CA PRO A 114 -26.37 6.35 -9.65
C PRO A 114 -27.05 4.97 -9.81
N ILE A 115 -27.87 4.82 -10.86
CA ILE A 115 -28.67 3.61 -11.10
C ILE A 115 -27.82 2.36 -11.33
N ASP A 116 -26.70 2.47 -12.05
CA ASP A 116 -25.80 1.34 -12.33
C ASP A 116 -24.58 1.33 -11.37
N GLY A 117 -24.61 2.09 -10.27
CA GLY A 117 -23.51 2.13 -9.28
C GLY A 117 -23.73 1.14 -8.13
N PRO A 118 -22.65 0.79 -7.39
CA PRO A 118 -22.77 0.06 -6.12
C PRO A 118 -23.71 0.79 -5.13
N VAL A 119 -24.42 0.03 -4.31
CA VAL A 119 -25.29 0.59 -3.25
C VAL A 119 -24.48 1.52 -2.33
N GLY A 120 -24.96 2.74 -2.11
CA GLY A 120 -24.26 3.79 -1.34
C GLY A 120 -23.32 4.67 -2.17
N SER A 121 -23.23 4.47 -3.49
CA SER A 121 -22.49 5.39 -4.36
C SER A 121 -23.22 6.72 -4.50
N THR A 122 -22.50 7.84 -4.54
CA THR A 122 -23.07 9.16 -4.77
C THR A 122 -22.34 9.85 -5.91
N THR A 123 -23.08 10.56 -6.77
CA THR A 123 -22.52 11.37 -7.86
C THR A 123 -22.93 12.82 -7.74
N LEU A 124 -21.97 13.74 -7.90
CA LEU A 124 -22.27 15.16 -8.11
C LEU A 124 -22.45 15.38 -9.61
N VAL A 125 -23.59 15.94 -9.99
CA VAL A 125 -23.99 16.07 -11.39
C VAL A 125 -24.17 17.54 -11.75
N LEU A 126 -23.51 17.95 -12.84
CA LEU A 126 -23.74 19.23 -13.52
C LEU A 126 -24.46 18.95 -14.84
N THR A 127 -25.69 19.45 -15.00
CA THR A 127 -26.52 19.20 -16.19
C THR A 127 -26.78 20.46 -17.01
N GLN A 128 -27.31 20.28 -18.22
CA GLN A 128 -27.68 21.37 -19.14
C GLN A 128 -26.53 22.35 -19.43
N LEU A 129 -25.30 21.83 -19.52
CA LEU A 129 -24.09 22.64 -19.68
C LEU A 129 -24.06 23.41 -21.01
N GLY A 130 -24.68 22.86 -22.06
CA GLY A 130 -24.72 23.51 -23.38
C GLY A 130 -23.37 23.61 -24.08
N LEU A 131 -22.38 22.80 -23.67
CA LEU A 131 -21.03 22.80 -24.20
C LEU A 131 -20.92 21.85 -25.41
N GLY A 132 -20.00 22.16 -26.33
CA GLY A 132 -19.77 21.38 -27.55
C GLY A 132 -18.34 21.50 -28.06
N LEU A 133 -18.06 21.02 -29.27
CA LEU A 133 -16.70 21.03 -29.85
C LEU A 133 -16.09 22.44 -29.99
N GLY A 134 -16.93 23.48 -30.04
CA GLY A 134 -16.48 24.88 -30.03
C GLY A 134 -16.14 25.45 -28.64
N SER A 135 -16.17 24.63 -27.60
CA SER A 135 -15.99 25.06 -26.20
C SER A 135 -14.61 24.71 -25.63
N ASP A 136 -13.61 24.45 -26.47
CA ASP A 136 -12.23 24.20 -26.03
C ASP A 136 -11.72 25.39 -25.19
N GLY A 137 -11.15 25.11 -24.03
CA GLY A 137 -10.68 26.10 -23.07
C GLY A 137 -11.75 26.68 -22.15
N ALA A 138 -13.02 26.28 -22.26
CA ALA A 138 -14.05 26.71 -21.32
C ALA A 138 -13.68 26.34 -19.87
N GLU A 139 -13.87 27.28 -18.94
CA GLU A 139 -13.58 27.09 -17.53
C GLU A 139 -14.85 26.70 -16.78
N ILE A 140 -14.87 25.49 -16.23
CA ILE A 140 -15.96 25.00 -15.39
C ILE A 140 -15.50 25.08 -13.95
N CYS A 141 -16.20 25.81 -13.09
CA CYS A 141 -15.86 25.88 -11.68
C CYS A 141 -16.97 25.31 -10.81
N ILE A 142 -16.60 24.68 -9.71
CA ILE A 142 -17.48 24.36 -8.59
C ILE A 142 -17.04 25.15 -7.35
N THR A 143 -18.00 25.59 -6.54
CA THR A 143 -17.75 26.28 -5.28
C THR A 143 -18.40 25.49 -4.16
N LEU A 144 -17.58 25.04 -3.22
CA LEU A 144 -17.93 24.18 -2.11
C LEU A 144 -18.14 24.98 -0.84
N SER A 145 -19.14 24.62 -0.05
CA SER A 145 -19.49 25.34 1.16
C SER A 145 -20.25 24.46 2.15
N LYS A 146 -20.24 24.85 3.42
CA LYS A 146 -21.07 24.25 4.45
C LYS A 146 -22.48 24.84 4.40
N ASN A 147 -23.47 24.00 4.72
CA ASN A 147 -24.83 24.47 4.96
C ASN A 147 -24.92 25.24 6.29
N LYS A 148 -26.11 25.77 6.60
CA LYS A 148 -26.38 26.55 7.82
C LYS A 148 -26.11 25.79 9.13
N ASN A 149 -26.04 24.46 9.07
CA ASN A 149 -25.76 23.59 10.22
C ASN A 149 -24.27 23.17 10.28
N GLY A 150 -23.40 23.76 9.47
CA GLY A 150 -21.97 23.45 9.42
C GLY A 150 -21.63 22.12 8.75
N LYS A 151 -22.57 21.51 8.01
CA LYS A 151 -22.37 20.24 7.30
C LYS A 151 -22.12 20.46 5.80
N GLY A 152 -21.39 19.55 5.17
CA GLY A 152 -21.02 19.63 3.75
C GLY A 152 -19.50 19.70 3.58
N CYS A 153 -19.05 19.46 2.36
CA CYS A 153 -17.65 19.41 2.00
C CYS A 153 -17.18 20.80 1.54
N THR A 154 -15.96 21.16 1.90
CA THR A 154 -15.34 22.46 1.62
C THR A 154 -14.10 22.35 0.74
N THR A 155 -13.55 21.14 0.59
CA THR A 155 -12.42 20.86 -0.30
C THR A 155 -12.74 19.74 -1.30
N LEU A 156 -11.92 19.61 -2.35
CA LEU A 156 -12.08 18.52 -3.33
C LEU A 156 -11.72 17.16 -2.75
N GLU A 157 -10.82 17.12 -1.78
CA GLU A 157 -10.38 15.91 -1.08
C GLU A 157 -11.50 15.36 -0.19
N GLU A 158 -12.26 16.24 0.45
CA GLU A 158 -13.48 15.87 1.17
C GLU A 158 -14.58 15.40 0.20
N LEU A 159 -14.69 16.10 -0.94
CA LEU A 159 -15.75 15.88 -1.93
C LEU A 159 -15.59 14.58 -2.73
N CYS A 160 -14.44 14.36 -3.35
CA CYS A 160 -14.24 13.33 -4.36
C CYS A 160 -13.91 11.98 -3.73
N VAL A 161 -14.46 10.89 -4.29
CA VAL A 161 -14.06 9.52 -3.92
C VAL A 161 -12.83 9.17 -4.74
N PRO A 162 -11.64 8.98 -4.12
CA PRO A 162 -10.47 8.50 -4.84
C PRO A 162 -10.71 7.08 -5.36
N PRO A 163 -9.98 6.63 -6.40
CA PRO A 163 -10.01 5.22 -6.79
C PRO A 163 -9.57 4.34 -5.61
N ALA A 164 -10.17 3.17 -5.47
CA ALA A 164 -9.75 2.21 -4.44
C ALA A 164 -8.27 1.84 -4.65
N GLY A 165 -7.44 2.01 -3.61
CA GLY A 165 -6.01 1.69 -3.65
C GLY A 165 -5.06 2.85 -4.02
N LEU A 166 -5.52 4.11 -4.03
CA LEU A 166 -4.62 5.27 -4.07
C LEU A 166 -4.35 5.83 -2.67
N PRO A 167 -3.09 6.17 -2.33
CA PRO A 167 -2.72 6.65 -1.00
C PRO A 167 -3.18 8.10 -0.78
N LYS A 168 -3.38 8.47 0.49
CA LYS A 168 -3.40 9.87 0.92
C LYS A 168 -1.97 10.44 0.72
N GLY A 169 -1.83 11.72 0.39
CA GLY A 169 -0.60 12.31 -0.14
C GLY A 169 0.71 11.96 0.60
N VAL A 170 1.84 12.04 -0.10
CA VAL A 170 3.18 11.89 0.49
C VAL A 170 3.67 13.24 0.96
N CYS A 171 4.21 13.32 2.17
CA CYS A 171 4.78 14.52 2.74
C CYS A 171 6.22 14.31 3.21
N TYR A 172 7.07 15.27 2.89
CA TYR A 172 8.29 15.52 3.64
C TYR A 172 7.93 16.32 4.89
N THR A 173 8.43 15.89 6.04
CA THR A 173 8.27 16.58 7.31
C THR A 173 9.64 16.83 7.91
N ILE A 174 9.92 18.09 8.23
CA ILE A 174 11.09 18.51 9.01
C ILE A 174 10.58 19.03 10.34
N SER A 175 11.16 18.58 11.44
CA SER A 175 10.71 18.98 12.77
C SER A 175 11.81 18.98 13.82
N ILE A 176 11.55 19.65 14.94
CA ILE A 176 12.37 19.59 16.15
C ILE A 176 11.61 18.87 17.27
N SER A 177 12.17 17.78 17.80
CA SER A 177 11.44 16.84 18.68
C SER A 177 12.09 16.53 20.04
N GLY A 178 13.28 17.07 20.34
CA GLY A 178 13.94 16.91 21.65
C GLY A 178 14.41 18.27 22.19
N LYS A 179 13.60 18.96 23.01
CA LYS A 179 13.93 20.32 23.50
C LYS A 179 14.86 20.25 24.72
N PRO A 180 15.98 21.01 24.75
CA PRO A 180 16.85 21.09 25.92
C PRO A 180 16.15 21.73 27.12
N THR A 181 16.48 21.28 28.33
CA THR A 181 15.94 21.83 29.59
C THR A 181 17.05 22.41 30.46
N PRO A 182 17.04 23.72 30.80
CA PRO A 182 16.10 24.75 30.32
C PRO A 182 16.32 25.12 28.84
N GLU A 183 15.25 25.52 28.15
CA GLU A 183 15.29 25.89 26.73
C GLU A 183 16.09 27.21 26.54
N PRO A 184 16.94 27.32 25.49
CA PRO A 184 17.63 28.56 25.14
C PRO A 184 16.66 29.73 24.96
N VAL A 185 17.13 30.94 25.29
CA VAL A 185 16.35 32.18 25.15
C VAL A 185 17.07 33.12 24.16
N PRO A 186 16.50 33.43 22.98
CA PRO A 186 15.23 32.92 22.45
C PRO A 186 15.32 31.44 21.99
N PRO A 187 14.19 30.72 21.96
CA PRO A 187 14.19 29.32 21.55
C PRO A 187 14.34 29.20 20.02
N PHE A 188 14.93 28.10 19.56
CA PHE A 188 15.07 27.84 18.13
C PHE A 188 13.71 27.54 17.52
N ARG A 189 13.35 28.27 16.46
CA ARG A 189 12.10 28.10 15.72
C ARG A 189 12.33 28.34 14.24
N TYR A 190 11.68 27.55 13.39
CA TYR A 190 11.65 27.81 11.94
C TYR A 190 10.94 29.14 11.66
N THR A 191 11.60 29.98 10.89
CA THR A 191 11.05 31.22 10.36
C THR A 191 10.31 30.97 9.04
N PRO A 192 9.48 31.91 8.57
CA PRO A 192 8.88 31.80 7.25
C PRO A 192 9.92 31.67 6.12
N ALA A 193 11.10 32.30 6.27
CA ALA A 193 12.18 32.16 5.30
C ALA A 193 12.75 30.73 5.29
N ASP A 194 12.98 30.14 6.46
CA ASP A 194 13.46 28.75 6.56
C ASP A 194 12.44 27.78 5.94
N CYS A 195 11.14 28.03 6.12
CA CYS A 195 10.09 27.25 5.48
C CYS A 195 10.10 27.37 3.96
N ASP A 196 10.30 28.57 3.41
CA ASP A 196 10.38 28.80 1.96
C ASP A 196 11.63 28.14 1.36
N ASP A 197 12.77 28.19 2.05
CA ASP A 197 14.02 27.55 1.63
C ASP A 197 13.89 26.02 1.62
N VAL A 198 13.37 25.44 2.72
CA VAL A 198 13.08 24.00 2.81
C VAL A 198 12.10 23.55 1.73
N ALA A 199 11.01 24.30 1.53
CA ALA A 199 10.03 24.00 0.50
C ALA A 199 10.70 23.99 -0.88
N THR A 200 11.50 25.00 -1.19
CA THR A 200 12.20 25.13 -2.49
C THR A 200 13.14 23.96 -2.74
N ILE A 201 13.92 23.54 -1.75
CA ILE A 201 14.82 22.37 -1.86
C ILE A 201 14.04 21.12 -2.26
N ILE A 202 12.93 20.87 -1.56
CA ILE A 202 12.10 19.68 -1.78
C ILE A 202 11.40 19.78 -3.14
N THR A 203 10.79 20.92 -3.46
CA THR A 203 10.05 21.11 -4.72
C THR A 203 10.97 21.04 -5.93
N ASP A 204 12.14 21.67 -5.90
CA ASP A 204 13.04 21.68 -7.05
C ASP A 204 13.60 20.29 -7.35
N ALA A 205 14.07 19.60 -6.31
CA ALA A 205 14.63 18.26 -6.46
C ALA A 205 13.57 17.25 -6.93
N MET A 206 12.40 17.27 -6.30
CA MET A 206 11.35 16.30 -6.61
C MET A 206 10.67 16.60 -7.94
N SER A 207 10.44 17.87 -8.30
CA SER A 207 9.87 18.22 -9.61
C SER A 207 10.82 17.87 -10.77
N ALA A 208 12.13 18.00 -10.56
CA ALA A 208 13.13 17.52 -11.53
C ALA A 208 13.07 16.00 -11.68
N ALA A 209 12.98 15.25 -10.58
CA ALA A 209 12.89 13.79 -10.58
C ALA A 209 11.59 13.29 -11.22
N ILE A 210 10.44 13.91 -10.88
CA ILE A 210 9.12 13.63 -11.47
C ILE A 210 9.18 13.80 -12.99
N SER A 211 9.76 14.91 -13.47
CA SER A 211 9.91 15.19 -14.90
C SER A 211 10.86 14.20 -15.60
N ALA A 212 11.99 13.86 -14.97
CA ALA A 212 13.00 12.98 -15.54
C ALA A 212 12.52 11.52 -15.67
N LYS A 213 11.68 11.07 -14.73
CA LYS A 213 11.18 9.69 -14.65
C LYS A 213 9.75 9.53 -15.19
N ASP A 214 9.17 10.58 -15.77
CA ASP A 214 7.79 10.61 -16.31
C ASP A 214 6.76 10.10 -15.28
N VAL A 215 6.93 10.55 -14.02
CA VAL A 215 6.08 10.12 -12.90
C VAL A 215 4.77 10.88 -12.92
N LYS A 216 3.67 10.15 -12.77
CA LYS A 216 2.33 10.77 -12.78
C LYS A 216 1.94 11.26 -11.39
N VAL A 217 1.86 12.58 -11.26
CA VAL A 217 1.40 13.28 -10.06
C VAL A 217 0.00 13.85 -10.25
N ILE A 218 -0.80 13.80 -9.18
CA ILE A 218 -2.11 14.46 -9.07
C ILE A 218 -1.90 15.90 -8.57
N ASN A 219 -1.08 16.07 -7.54
CA ASN A 219 -0.63 17.36 -7.03
C ASN A 219 0.90 17.30 -6.88
N GLU A 220 1.60 18.32 -7.36
CA GLU A 220 3.04 18.48 -7.16
C GLU A 220 3.37 18.80 -5.69
N PHE A 221 4.64 18.67 -5.33
CA PHE A 221 5.11 19.05 -3.99
C PHE A 221 4.84 20.54 -3.76
N ALA A 222 4.20 20.87 -2.64
CA ALA A 222 3.97 22.23 -2.20
C ALA A 222 4.02 22.31 -0.67
N LEU A 223 4.39 23.48 -0.14
CA LEU A 223 4.37 23.74 1.30
C LEU A 223 2.94 23.59 1.83
N ASP A 224 2.76 22.64 2.75
CA ASP A 224 1.48 22.29 3.36
C ASP A 224 1.35 22.89 4.76
N GLN A 225 2.39 22.71 5.59
CA GLN A 225 2.44 23.26 6.95
C GLN A 225 3.78 23.97 7.20
N CYS A 226 3.73 25.15 7.80
CA CYS A 226 4.90 25.85 8.32
C CYS A 226 4.57 26.41 9.70
N THR A 227 5.25 25.89 10.71
CA THR A 227 5.17 26.35 12.10
C THR A 227 6.58 26.53 12.64
N GLY A 228 6.72 27.18 13.79
CA GLY A 228 8.04 27.31 14.41
C GLY A 228 8.72 25.99 14.78
N GLU A 229 8.04 24.84 14.71
CA GLU A 229 8.60 23.54 15.13
C GLU A 229 8.54 22.47 14.03
N VAL A 230 7.76 22.71 12.98
CA VAL A 230 7.48 21.73 11.91
C VAL A 230 7.31 22.45 10.58
N VAL A 231 7.97 21.94 9.54
CA VAL A 231 7.76 22.28 8.13
C VAL A 231 7.33 21.01 7.40
N THR A 232 6.24 21.08 6.64
CA THR A 232 5.67 19.94 5.90
C THR A 232 5.42 20.33 4.44
N VAL A 233 5.89 19.51 3.51
CA VAL A 233 5.77 19.73 2.06
C VAL A 233 5.21 18.46 1.43
N CYS A 234 4.04 18.57 0.81
CA CYS A 234 3.26 17.41 0.38
C CYS A 234 2.98 17.37 -1.12
N ALA A 235 2.90 16.16 -1.67
CA ALA A 235 2.46 15.86 -3.03
C ALA A 235 1.41 14.74 -3.01
N THR A 236 0.75 14.52 -4.14
CA THR A 236 -0.18 13.39 -4.32
C THR A 236 0.12 12.70 -5.63
N PHE A 237 0.25 11.37 -5.61
CA PHE A 237 0.63 10.57 -6.78
C PHE A 237 -0.54 9.82 -7.38
N PHE A 238 -0.41 9.48 -8.66
CA PHE A 238 -1.42 8.70 -9.38
C PHE A 238 -1.50 7.24 -8.90
N SER A 239 -0.43 6.68 -8.32
CA SER A 239 -0.40 5.36 -7.66
C SER A 239 0.82 5.22 -6.74
N ASN A 240 0.79 4.21 -5.85
CA ASN A 240 1.95 3.83 -5.03
C ASN A 240 3.16 3.45 -5.90
N GLU A 241 2.92 2.79 -7.03
CA GLU A 241 3.95 2.42 -8.00
C GLU A 241 4.60 3.65 -8.66
N GLU A 242 3.81 4.67 -9.01
CA GLU A 242 4.33 5.93 -9.55
C GLU A 242 5.18 6.67 -8.52
N ALA A 243 4.73 6.73 -7.27
CA ALA A 243 5.49 7.31 -6.18
C ALA A 243 6.79 6.52 -5.90
N GLY A 244 6.73 5.19 -5.85
CA GLY A 244 7.88 4.32 -5.56
C GLY A 244 9.04 4.45 -6.54
N LYS A 245 8.80 4.86 -7.79
CA LYS A 245 9.86 5.19 -8.76
C LYS A 245 10.81 6.30 -8.27
N LEU A 246 10.33 7.14 -7.35
CA LEU A 246 11.07 8.27 -6.79
C LEU A 246 11.80 7.93 -5.49
N GLN A 247 11.72 6.70 -4.96
CA GLN A 247 12.35 6.35 -3.67
C GLN A 247 13.86 6.71 -3.61
N PRO A 248 14.68 6.44 -4.65
CA PRO A 248 16.08 6.85 -4.62
C PRO A 248 16.29 8.38 -4.60
N ASP A 249 15.41 9.14 -5.27
CA ASP A 249 15.47 10.60 -5.23
C ASP A 249 14.99 11.11 -3.87
N ALA A 250 14.01 10.44 -3.30
CA ALA A 250 13.46 10.77 -2.01
C ALA A 250 14.50 10.61 -0.89
N ASP A 251 15.28 9.53 -0.95
CA ASP A 251 16.43 9.29 -0.06
C ASP A 251 17.52 10.35 -0.25
N ALA A 252 17.79 10.77 -1.50
CA ALA A 252 18.76 11.82 -1.78
C ALA A 252 18.33 13.19 -1.22
N VAL A 253 17.05 13.54 -1.33
CA VAL A 253 16.46 14.73 -0.71
C VAL A 253 16.54 14.63 0.81
N LEU A 254 16.20 13.48 1.39
CA LEU A 254 16.32 13.25 2.83
C LEU A 254 17.74 13.43 3.36
N ASN A 255 18.74 12.91 2.64
CA ASN A 255 20.14 13.12 3.00
C ASN A 255 20.55 14.58 2.86
N THR A 256 20.07 15.29 1.83
CA THR A 256 20.34 16.74 1.66
C THR A 256 19.76 17.56 2.81
N LEU A 257 18.51 17.28 3.20
CA LEU A 257 17.86 17.93 4.34
C LEU A 257 18.57 17.62 5.65
N PHE A 258 19.09 16.39 5.80
CA PHE A 258 19.87 15.98 6.95
C PHE A 258 21.22 16.70 7.02
N ASP A 259 21.95 16.83 5.91
CA ASP A 259 23.23 17.53 5.87
C ASP A 259 23.07 19.00 6.25
N ILE A 260 22.00 19.65 5.79
CA ILE A 260 21.64 21.02 6.21
C ILE A 260 21.41 21.07 7.72
N ALA A 261 20.61 20.14 8.26
CA ALA A 261 20.34 20.08 9.70
C ALA A 261 21.61 19.87 10.53
N VAL A 262 22.57 19.08 10.04
CA VAL A 262 23.87 18.82 10.69
C VAL A 262 24.78 20.05 10.63
N ASP A 263 24.90 20.69 9.47
CA ASP A 263 25.72 21.89 9.28
C ASP A 263 25.19 23.08 10.09
N GLU A 264 23.89 23.11 10.37
CA GLU A 264 23.23 24.12 11.21
C GLU A 264 23.29 23.85 12.72
N CYS A 265 24.08 22.86 13.20
CA CYS A 265 24.32 22.68 14.64
C CYS A 265 25.21 23.80 15.24
N GLY A 266 24.62 24.99 15.34
CA GLY A 266 25.16 26.17 15.99
C GLY A 266 24.60 26.40 17.38
N ALA A 267 24.96 27.56 17.95
CA ALA A 267 24.57 27.93 19.32
C ALA A 267 23.05 27.92 19.58
N ALA A 268 22.23 28.15 18.55
CA ALA A 268 20.78 28.17 18.66
C ALA A 268 20.14 26.78 18.74
N THR A 269 20.76 25.77 18.12
CA THR A 269 20.22 24.41 17.96
C THR A 269 20.84 23.40 18.92
N TYR A 270 21.86 23.77 19.72
CA TYR A 270 22.42 22.89 20.74
C TYR A 270 21.37 22.37 21.73
N GLY A 271 21.40 21.06 21.92
CA GLY A 271 20.45 20.32 22.74
C GLY A 271 19.12 20.01 22.06
N TYR A 272 18.89 20.49 20.83
CA TYR A 272 17.74 20.10 20.03
C TYR A 272 18.00 18.80 19.25
N THR A 273 16.95 17.99 19.11
CA THR A 273 16.89 16.90 18.13
C THR A 273 16.13 17.38 16.90
N GLN A 274 16.77 17.33 15.74
CA GLN A 274 16.21 17.63 14.43
C GLN A 274 15.85 16.33 13.72
N MET A 275 14.70 16.31 13.04
CA MET A 275 14.18 15.15 12.33
C MET A 275 13.73 15.57 10.94
N ALA A 276 14.15 14.83 9.92
CA ALA A 276 13.63 14.89 8.56
C ALA A 276 13.02 13.53 8.22
N ALA A 277 11.80 13.52 7.71
CA ALA A 277 11.09 12.31 7.34
C ALA A 277 10.35 12.49 6.02
N VAL A 278 10.16 11.41 5.27
CA VAL A 278 9.21 11.31 4.17
C VAL A 278 8.28 10.14 4.45
N GLY A 279 6.99 10.34 4.24
CA GLY A 279 5.95 9.36 4.53
C GLY A 279 4.58 9.83 4.06
N GLY A 280 3.54 9.06 4.31
CA GLY A 280 2.16 9.48 4.11
C GLY A 280 1.79 10.66 5.01
N ALA A 281 0.85 11.50 4.57
CA ALA A 281 0.42 12.73 5.23
C ALA A 281 -0.15 12.53 6.66
N ASP A 282 -0.53 11.31 7.01
CA ASP A 282 -0.99 10.91 8.36
C ASP A 282 0.09 10.18 9.18
N GLY A 283 1.33 10.14 8.70
CA GLY A 283 2.44 9.40 9.31
C GLY A 283 2.42 7.90 8.98
N GLY A 284 1.57 7.43 8.06
CA GLY A 284 1.57 6.06 7.52
C GLY A 284 2.61 5.86 6.41
N PHE A 285 3.08 4.62 6.18
CA PHE A 285 4.08 4.30 5.15
C PHE A 285 3.42 3.74 3.89
N ASP A 286 2.94 4.60 3.00
CA ASP A 286 2.11 4.13 1.88
C ASP A 286 2.78 4.10 0.49
N CYS A 287 3.89 4.81 0.24
CA CYS A 287 4.63 4.67 -1.05
C CYS A 287 6.02 5.31 -1.18
N LEU A 288 6.35 6.33 -0.38
CA LEU A 288 7.70 6.87 -0.20
C LEU A 288 7.98 6.91 1.30
N PHE A 289 9.17 6.48 1.72
CA PHE A 289 9.49 6.38 3.13
C PHE A 289 10.95 6.71 3.42
N GLY A 290 11.21 7.21 4.63
CA GLY A 290 12.57 7.46 5.10
C GLY A 290 12.57 8.43 6.26
N GLU A 291 13.46 8.22 7.22
CA GLU A 291 13.64 9.10 8.36
C GLU A 291 15.14 9.30 8.63
N ARG A 292 15.50 10.51 9.04
CA ARG A 292 16.81 10.88 9.56
C ARG A 292 16.64 11.76 10.77
N THR A 293 17.35 11.43 11.84
CA THR A 293 17.28 12.16 13.10
C THR A 293 18.70 12.49 13.57
N TYR A 294 18.92 13.74 13.97
CA TYR A 294 20.20 14.23 14.48
C TYR A 294 20.03 15.00 15.78
N TYR A 295 20.87 14.72 16.77
CA TYR A 295 20.94 15.49 18.01
C TYR A 295 22.14 16.44 17.94
N CYS A 296 21.93 17.74 18.13
CA CYS A 296 23.02 18.72 18.18
C CYS A 296 23.66 18.73 19.58
N PRO A 297 24.88 18.19 19.78
CA PRO A 297 25.51 18.15 21.10
C PRO A 297 26.05 19.52 21.52
N TYR A 298 26.10 19.77 22.84
CA TYR A 298 26.81 20.93 23.37
C TYR A 298 28.33 20.80 23.16
N PRO A 299 29.04 21.91 22.88
CA PRO A 299 30.49 21.89 22.79
C PRO A 299 31.12 21.49 24.13
N PRO A 300 32.24 20.76 24.13
CA PRO A 300 32.92 20.35 25.36
C PRO A 300 33.40 21.59 26.14
N PRO A 301 33.34 21.57 27.49
CA PRO A 301 33.81 22.68 28.31
C PRO A 301 35.31 22.94 28.05
N PRO A 302 35.76 24.21 28.03
CA PRO A 302 37.16 24.53 27.81
C PRO A 302 38.04 23.85 28.87
N PRO A 303 39.21 23.32 28.48
CA PRO A 303 40.11 22.64 29.41
C PRO A 303 40.50 23.59 30.54
N SER A 304 40.40 23.10 31.77
CA SER A 304 40.77 23.85 32.98
C SER A 304 42.21 24.36 32.88
N PRO A 305 42.49 25.63 33.27
CA PRO A 305 43.82 26.22 33.17
C PRO A 305 44.82 25.39 33.98
N PRO A 306 46.03 25.15 33.44
CA PRO A 306 47.03 24.35 34.13
C PRO A 306 47.47 25.03 35.44
N PRO A 307 47.76 24.25 36.50
CA PRO A 307 48.21 24.79 37.78
C PRO A 307 49.53 25.58 37.64
N PRO A 308 49.79 26.55 38.53
CA PRO A 308 50.99 27.38 38.48
C PRO A 308 52.26 26.52 38.60
N PRO A 309 53.30 26.78 37.80
CA PRO A 309 54.49 25.94 37.79
C PRO A 309 55.31 26.11 39.08
N PRO A 310 55.85 25.01 39.65
CA PRO A 310 56.84 25.07 40.73
C PRO A 310 58.22 25.57 40.25
N PRO A 311 59.10 26.02 41.16
CA PRO A 311 60.35 26.70 40.85
C PRO A 311 61.36 25.80 40.11
N PRO A 312 62.29 26.40 39.32
CA PRO A 312 63.09 25.66 38.35
C PRO A 312 64.18 24.82 39.03
N SER A 313 64.32 23.59 38.54
CA SER A 313 65.46 22.70 38.76
C SER A 313 66.17 22.44 37.42
N PRO A 314 67.48 22.19 37.41
CA PRO A 314 68.32 22.26 36.21
C PRO A 314 68.01 21.14 35.18
N PRO A 315 68.33 21.37 33.89
CA PRO A 315 67.79 20.58 32.79
C PRO A 315 68.51 19.23 32.62
N PRO A 316 67.77 18.11 32.52
CA PRO A 316 68.27 16.87 31.96
C PRO A 316 68.09 16.83 30.43
N PRO A 317 68.80 15.94 29.72
CA PRO A 317 68.74 15.84 28.26
C PRO A 317 67.35 15.42 27.78
N SER A 318 66.91 16.03 26.68
CA SER A 318 65.63 15.79 26.02
C SER A 318 65.43 14.31 25.67
N PRO A 319 64.39 13.64 26.19
CA PRO A 319 64.01 12.33 25.69
C PRO A 319 63.39 12.45 24.29
N PRO A 320 63.53 11.43 23.43
CA PRO A 320 62.93 11.41 22.11
C PRO A 320 61.40 11.50 22.20
N PRO A 321 60.71 12.05 21.18
CA PRO A 321 59.27 12.21 21.18
C PRO A 321 58.59 10.87 21.44
N PRO A 322 57.59 10.78 22.35
CA PRO A 322 56.81 9.56 22.51
C PRO A 322 56.15 9.24 21.17
N SER A 323 56.29 7.99 20.74
CA SER A 323 55.63 7.48 19.54
C SER A 323 54.13 7.75 19.65
N PRO A 324 53.46 8.21 18.57
CA PRO A 324 52.03 8.43 18.60
C PRO A 324 51.33 7.14 19.06
N PRO A 325 50.33 7.23 19.95
CA PRO A 325 49.59 6.05 20.39
C PRO A 325 49.01 5.33 19.16
N PRO A 326 49.02 3.99 19.15
CA PRO A 326 48.43 3.24 18.04
C PRO A 326 46.98 3.70 17.82
N PRO A 327 46.54 3.84 16.55
CA PRO A 327 45.18 4.27 16.25
C PRO A 327 44.18 3.35 16.95
N SER A 328 43.18 3.96 17.59
CA SER A 328 42.12 3.21 18.27
C SER A 328 41.40 2.33 17.25
N PRO A 329 41.07 1.07 17.60
CA PRO A 329 40.34 0.20 16.70
C PRO A 329 38.98 0.83 16.34
N PRO A 330 38.50 0.64 15.10
CA PRO A 330 37.21 1.18 14.68
C PRO A 330 36.07 0.59 15.53
N PRO A 331 34.97 1.33 15.72
CA PRO A 331 33.82 0.82 16.46
C PRO A 331 33.15 -0.33 15.69
N PRO A 332 32.75 -1.42 16.37
CA PRO A 332 32.03 -2.51 15.73
C PRO A 332 30.66 -2.04 15.24
N CYS A 333 30.17 -2.67 14.17
CA CYS A 333 28.83 -2.44 13.66
C CYS A 333 27.91 -3.60 14.05
N GLU A 334 26.70 -3.32 14.54
CA GLU A 334 25.65 -4.30 14.74
C GLU A 334 24.51 -4.05 13.76
N ALA A 335 24.15 -5.07 12.98
CA ALA A 335 22.99 -5.08 12.10
C ALA A 335 22.10 -6.27 12.40
N CYS A 336 20.81 -6.13 12.14
CA CYS A 336 19.79 -7.10 12.43
C CYS A 336 18.87 -7.25 11.22
N VAL A 337 18.50 -8.49 10.93
CA VAL A 337 17.42 -8.85 10.00
C VAL A 337 16.15 -9.03 10.81
N TYR A 338 15.07 -8.40 10.37
CA TYR A 338 13.73 -8.48 10.92
C TYR A 338 12.80 -9.09 9.87
N LEU A 339 12.18 -10.21 10.21
CA LEU A 339 11.02 -10.72 9.51
C LEU A 339 9.80 -10.44 10.37
N SER A 340 8.83 -9.66 9.88
CA SER A 340 7.68 -9.29 10.70
C SER A 340 6.38 -9.22 9.93
N ILE A 341 5.26 -9.22 10.65
CA ILE A 341 3.91 -9.05 10.13
C ILE A 341 3.20 -7.92 10.88
N ALA A 342 2.40 -7.13 10.19
CA ALA A 342 1.58 -6.09 10.80
C ALA A 342 0.14 -6.12 10.24
N GLU A 343 -0.85 -5.97 11.10
CA GLU A 343 -2.26 -5.93 10.69
C GLU A 343 -2.56 -4.63 9.92
N THR A 344 -3.23 -4.74 8.77
CA THR A 344 -3.64 -3.59 7.93
C THR A 344 -5.14 -3.33 7.99
N GLY A 345 -5.90 -4.12 8.76
CA GLY A 345 -7.35 -3.98 8.88
C GLY A 345 -7.99 -5.01 9.79
N THR A 346 -9.28 -5.29 9.57
CA THR A 346 -10.00 -6.31 10.35
C THR A 346 -9.57 -7.70 9.93
N VAL A 347 -8.79 -8.37 10.78
CA VAL A 347 -8.37 -9.76 10.60
C VAL A 347 -9.38 -10.71 11.26
N VAL A 348 -9.92 -11.65 10.49
CA VAL A 348 -10.85 -12.67 11.00
C VAL A 348 -10.10 -13.84 11.66
N PHE A 349 -8.94 -14.18 11.11
CA PHE A 349 -8.06 -15.24 11.60
C PHE A 349 -6.69 -14.66 11.92
N PRO A 350 -6.43 -14.31 13.19
CA PRO A 350 -5.11 -13.85 13.58
C PRO A 350 -4.05 -14.90 13.23
N TYR A 351 -3.00 -14.45 12.56
CA TYR A 351 -1.83 -15.27 12.27
C TYR A 351 -0.70 -14.89 13.21
N GLU A 352 0.05 -15.90 13.65
CA GLU A 352 1.22 -15.74 14.52
C GLU A 352 2.37 -16.54 13.91
N LEU A 353 3.55 -15.93 13.84
CA LEU A 353 4.79 -16.60 13.49
C LEU A 353 5.10 -17.66 14.56
N SER A 354 5.29 -18.90 14.14
CA SER A 354 5.53 -19.97 15.10
C SER A 354 6.98 -19.97 15.60
N PRO A 355 7.24 -20.53 16.81
CA PRO A 355 8.61 -20.72 17.28
C PRO A 355 9.46 -21.56 16.32
N THR A 356 8.84 -22.51 15.61
CA THR A 356 9.52 -23.32 14.60
C THR A 356 9.90 -22.49 13.37
N ASP A 357 9.01 -21.62 12.89
CA ASP A 357 9.33 -20.68 11.81
C ASP A 357 10.49 -19.77 12.22
N CYS A 358 10.54 -19.32 13.48
CA CYS A 358 11.65 -18.53 13.98
C CYS A 358 12.99 -19.27 13.89
N ASP A 359 13.04 -20.51 14.41
CA ASP A 359 14.26 -21.31 14.41
C ASP A 359 14.73 -21.59 12.97
N ASP A 360 13.81 -22.02 12.11
CA ASP A 360 14.11 -22.40 10.72
C ASP A 360 14.54 -21.18 9.88
N TYR A 361 13.83 -20.06 9.98
CA TYR A 361 14.12 -18.86 9.19
C TYR A 361 15.39 -18.16 9.69
N ALA A 362 15.59 -18.07 11.00
CA ALA A 362 16.82 -17.48 11.55
C ALA A 362 18.05 -18.34 11.21
N ALA A 363 17.94 -19.67 11.24
CA ALA A 363 19.02 -20.54 10.80
C ALA A 363 19.35 -20.33 9.31
N MET A 364 18.32 -20.29 8.45
CA MET A 364 18.52 -20.07 7.01
C MET A 364 19.19 -18.72 6.73
N ILE A 365 18.71 -17.63 7.32
CA ILE A 365 19.28 -16.30 7.14
C ILE A 365 20.71 -16.24 7.70
N GLY A 366 20.94 -16.84 8.87
CA GLY A 366 22.26 -16.91 9.50
C GLY A 366 23.28 -17.63 8.63
N ASP A 367 22.93 -18.80 8.09
CA ASP A 367 23.78 -19.59 7.20
C ASP A 367 24.09 -18.87 5.89
N GLU A 368 23.10 -18.19 5.31
CA GLU A 368 23.25 -17.39 4.10
C GLU A 368 24.21 -16.20 4.31
N ILE A 369 24.05 -15.45 5.40
CA ILE A 369 24.95 -14.33 5.75
C ILE A 369 26.35 -14.85 6.11
N GLN A 370 26.45 -15.95 6.86
CA GLN A 370 27.74 -16.55 7.23
C GLN A 370 28.54 -16.97 5.99
N THR A 371 27.88 -17.63 5.04
CA THR A 371 28.52 -18.08 3.80
C THR A 371 29.06 -16.89 3.00
N GLU A 372 28.28 -15.82 2.88
CA GLU A 372 28.73 -14.65 2.13
C GLU A 372 29.82 -13.86 2.87
N ALA A 373 29.73 -13.77 4.19
CA ALA A 373 30.79 -13.17 5.00
C ALA A 373 32.13 -13.91 4.81
N GLU A 374 32.13 -15.24 4.77
CA GLU A 374 33.32 -16.05 4.49
C GLU A 374 33.88 -15.80 3.08
N ASN A 375 33.02 -15.70 2.07
CA ASN A 375 33.43 -15.39 0.69
C ASN A 375 34.12 -14.02 0.58
N LEU A 376 33.65 -13.04 1.37
CA LEU A 376 34.18 -11.69 1.40
C LEU A 376 35.35 -11.51 2.40
N GLY A 377 35.69 -12.55 3.17
CA GLY A 377 36.70 -12.48 4.22
C GLY A 377 36.31 -11.60 5.41
N VAL A 378 35.01 -11.41 5.63
CA VAL A 378 34.43 -10.59 6.70
C VAL A 378 34.15 -11.46 7.92
N ALA A 379 34.61 -11.04 9.10
CA ALA A 379 34.26 -11.69 10.35
C ALA A 379 32.87 -11.24 10.82
N VAL A 380 31.98 -12.20 11.08
CA VAL A 380 30.62 -11.99 11.57
C VAL A 380 30.38 -12.83 12.83
N ASN A 381 29.65 -12.30 13.80
CA ASN A 381 29.23 -13.03 14.99
C ASN A 381 27.74 -12.82 15.25
N PHE A 382 26.96 -13.90 15.27
CA PHE A 382 25.52 -13.85 15.47
C PHE A 382 25.13 -13.86 16.95
N SER A 383 24.08 -13.12 17.27
CA SER A 383 23.35 -13.24 18.53
C SER A 383 22.20 -14.24 18.38
N PRO A 384 21.73 -14.87 19.48
CA PRO A 384 20.53 -15.70 19.44
C PRO A 384 19.34 -14.93 18.86
N ALA A 385 18.53 -15.62 18.04
CA ALA A 385 17.33 -15.03 17.47
C ALA A 385 16.34 -14.63 18.56
N VAL A 386 15.67 -13.49 18.36
CA VAL A 386 14.57 -13.02 19.20
C VAL A 386 13.27 -13.29 18.46
N CYS A 387 12.40 -14.10 19.09
CA CYS A 387 11.13 -14.53 18.51
C CYS A 387 9.95 -13.94 19.28
N ALA A 388 9.00 -13.39 18.56
CA ALA A 388 7.67 -13.02 19.02
C ALA A 388 6.63 -13.49 18.01
N SER A 389 5.34 -13.37 18.34
CA SER A 389 4.24 -13.79 17.46
C SER A 389 4.18 -13.00 16.14
N ASP A 390 4.78 -11.82 16.09
CA ASP A 390 4.73 -10.88 14.97
C ASP A 390 6.11 -10.51 14.41
N VAL A 391 7.20 -10.95 15.04
CA VAL A 391 8.56 -10.66 14.59
C VAL A 391 9.57 -11.77 14.91
N ILE A 392 10.43 -12.05 13.94
CA ILE A 392 11.69 -12.80 14.08
C ILE A 392 12.83 -11.81 13.84
N LYS A 393 13.76 -11.73 14.78
CA LYS A 393 14.93 -10.84 14.71
C LYS A 393 16.22 -11.62 14.89
N LEU A 394 17.13 -11.53 13.92
CA LEU A 394 18.47 -12.09 13.99
C LEU A 394 19.51 -10.98 13.84
N CYS A 395 20.38 -10.81 14.85
CA CYS A 395 21.42 -9.78 14.83
C CYS A 395 22.81 -10.38 14.63
N ALA A 396 23.65 -9.63 13.93
CA ALA A 396 25.04 -9.93 13.63
C ALA A 396 25.93 -8.73 13.95
N THR A 397 27.09 -8.99 14.54
CA THR A 397 28.11 -7.98 14.81
C THR A 397 29.30 -8.16 13.86
N PHE A 398 29.74 -7.06 13.27
CA PHE A 398 30.89 -6.95 12.38
C PHE A 398 32.01 -6.15 13.04
N PHE A 399 33.25 -6.39 12.62
CA PHE A 399 34.43 -5.71 13.17
C PHE A 399 34.38 -4.18 13.02
N SER A 400 33.86 -3.68 11.90
CA SER A 400 33.63 -2.26 11.67
C SER A 400 32.46 -2.03 10.70
N SER A 401 32.05 -0.78 10.53
CA SER A 401 31.00 -0.41 9.57
C SER A 401 31.41 -0.68 8.13
N GLU A 402 32.69 -0.47 7.79
CA GLU A 402 33.22 -0.72 6.45
C GLU A 402 33.24 -2.21 6.10
N GLU A 403 33.56 -3.06 7.07
CA GLU A 403 33.53 -4.52 6.88
C GLU A 403 32.10 -5.04 6.71
N GLY A 404 31.16 -4.58 7.54
CA GLY A 404 29.75 -4.95 7.41
C GLY A 404 29.14 -4.48 6.08
N ALA A 405 29.43 -3.25 5.66
CA ALA A 405 28.89 -2.68 4.42
C ALA A 405 29.26 -3.47 3.15
N LYS A 406 30.30 -4.31 3.18
CA LYS A 406 30.64 -5.21 2.05
C LYS A 406 29.51 -6.20 1.73
N LEU A 407 28.68 -6.57 2.71
CA LEU A 407 27.53 -7.45 2.51
C LEU A 407 26.30 -6.73 1.93
N GLN A 408 26.30 -5.40 1.83
CA GLN A 408 25.12 -4.64 1.39
C GLN A 408 24.55 -5.08 0.01
N PRO A 409 25.36 -5.39 -1.02
CA PRO A 409 24.84 -5.91 -2.28
C PRO A 409 24.11 -7.25 -2.12
N PHE A 410 24.63 -8.14 -1.27
CA PHE A 410 23.99 -9.42 -0.95
C PHE A 410 22.67 -9.23 -0.21
N ILE A 411 22.62 -8.32 0.77
CA ILE A 411 21.38 -7.98 1.47
C ILE A 411 20.30 -7.51 0.47
N ASN A 412 20.66 -6.61 -0.45
CA ASN A 412 19.74 -6.11 -1.47
C ASN A 412 19.20 -7.22 -2.38
N GLU A 413 20.01 -8.22 -2.69
CA GLU A 413 19.60 -9.38 -3.49
C GLU A 413 18.70 -10.35 -2.70
N ARG A 414 18.97 -10.52 -1.39
CA ARG A 414 18.32 -11.54 -0.56
C ARG A 414 17.00 -11.13 0.07
N LEU A 415 16.77 -9.85 0.31
CA LEU A 415 15.55 -9.34 0.95
C LEU A 415 14.23 -9.87 0.35
N PRO A 416 14.02 -9.91 -0.98
CA PRO A 416 12.81 -10.49 -1.57
C PRO A 416 12.64 -11.98 -1.26
N PHE A 417 13.73 -12.74 -1.16
CA PHE A 417 13.70 -14.16 -0.84
C PHE A 417 13.41 -14.40 0.65
N TRP A 418 13.96 -13.57 1.53
CA TRP A 418 13.67 -13.63 2.95
C TRP A 418 12.22 -13.23 3.25
N LEU A 419 11.66 -12.28 2.52
CA LEU A 419 10.23 -11.97 2.61
C LEU A 419 9.36 -13.18 2.20
N GLN A 420 9.78 -13.93 1.17
CA GLN A 420 9.09 -15.15 0.73
C GLN A 420 9.12 -16.29 1.77
N LEU A 421 9.95 -16.22 2.81
CA LEU A 421 9.86 -17.16 3.93
C LEU A 421 8.52 -17.01 4.66
N ILE A 422 8.02 -15.77 4.81
CA ILE A 422 6.70 -15.50 5.38
C ILE A 422 5.60 -15.66 4.32
N THR A 423 5.79 -15.06 3.14
CA THR A 423 4.70 -14.93 2.16
C THR A 423 4.58 -16.13 1.21
N GLY A 424 5.50 -17.09 1.28
CA GLY A 424 5.59 -18.17 0.30
C GLY A 424 5.96 -17.70 -1.11
N PRO A 425 6.21 -18.65 -2.04
CA PRO A 425 6.68 -18.36 -3.40
C PRO A 425 5.59 -17.80 -4.33
N GLN A 426 4.31 -18.00 -4.00
CA GLN A 426 3.18 -17.47 -4.77
C GLN A 426 2.69 -16.11 -4.23
N GLY A 427 3.25 -15.64 -3.11
CA GLY A 427 2.84 -14.43 -2.42
C GLY A 427 1.54 -14.61 -1.63
N CYS A 428 1.44 -13.87 -0.53
CA CYS A 428 0.26 -13.65 0.31
C CYS A 428 -0.74 -14.82 0.43
N PRO A 429 -0.37 -15.89 1.13
CA PRO A 429 -1.29 -16.96 1.48
C PRO A 429 -2.51 -16.45 2.24
N ALA A 430 -3.61 -17.17 2.14
CA ALA A 430 -4.91 -16.89 2.72
C ALA A 430 -4.86 -16.62 4.23
N TYR A 431 -3.93 -17.23 4.97
CA TYR A 431 -3.78 -16.97 6.41
C TYR A 431 -3.12 -15.62 6.72
N LEU A 432 -2.46 -14.97 5.75
CA LEU A 432 -1.95 -13.60 5.86
C LEU A 432 -2.94 -12.53 5.36
N THR A 433 -4.17 -12.90 5.01
CA THR A 433 -5.16 -11.91 4.56
C THR A 433 -5.39 -10.83 5.62
N GLY A 434 -5.19 -9.56 5.25
CA GLY A 434 -5.30 -8.42 6.15
C GLY A 434 -4.03 -8.11 6.94
N TYR A 435 -2.89 -8.72 6.59
CA TYR A 435 -1.56 -8.38 7.08
C TYR A 435 -0.71 -7.73 5.99
N SER A 436 0.36 -7.06 6.41
CA SER A 436 1.55 -6.80 5.61
C SER A 436 2.70 -7.61 6.20
N ALA A 437 3.50 -8.24 5.34
CA ALA A 437 4.73 -8.92 5.73
C ALA A 437 5.95 -8.08 5.34
N TYR A 438 6.98 -8.10 6.17
CA TYR A 438 8.17 -7.27 6.04
C TYR A 438 9.44 -8.11 6.19
N ALA A 439 10.43 -7.83 5.36
CA ALA A 439 11.82 -8.21 5.56
C ALA A 439 12.65 -6.92 5.62
N VAL A 440 13.28 -6.64 6.75
CA VAL A 440 13.98 -5.37 6.99
C VAL A 440 15.35 -5.63 7.57
N VAL A 441 16.36 -4.88 7.13
CA VAL A 441 17.71 -4.89 7.70
C VAL A 441 18.03 -3.50 8.26
N GLY A 442 18.54 -3.45 9.48
CA GLY A 442 18.97 -2.22 10.13
C GLY A 442 19.60 -2.49 11.50
N GLY A 443 19.72 -1.48 12.34
CA GLY A 443 20.26 -1.61 13.69
C GLY A 443 19.30 -2.30 14.66
N SER A 444 19.78 -2.56 15.87
CA SER A 444 19.00 -3.25 16.91
C SER A 444 17.97 -2.38 17.63
N GLY A 445 18.03 -1.05 17.49
CA GLY A 445 17.02 -0.11 17.99
C GLY A 445 15.85 0.08 17.01
N GLY A 446 14.83 0.86 17.40
CA GLY A 446 13.66 1.14 16.56
C GLY A 446 12.57 0.06 16.63
N THR A 447 11.77 -0.08 15.57
CA THR A 447 10.73 -1.11 15.42
C THR A 447 11.14 -2.16 14.39
N ALA A 448 10.43 -3.29 14.32
CA ALA A 448 10.71 -4.34 13.33
C ALA A 448 10.51 -3.88 11.88
N THR A 449 9.65 -2.89 11.66
CA THR A 449 9.38 -2.28 10.34
C THR A 449 10.22 -1.04 10.06
N ALA A 450 10.83 -0.45 11.09
CA ALA A 450 11.69 0.73 11.00
C ALA A 450 12.82 0.65 12.05
N PRO A 451 13.81 -0.22 11.84
CA PRO A 451 14.95 -0.32 12.73
C PRO A 451 15.84 0.93 12.64
N SER A 452 16.62 1.19 13.68
CA SER A 452 17.59 2.28 13.72
C SER A 452 18.63 2.15 12.59
N ALA A 453 19.37 3.20 12.26
CA ALA A 453 20.45 3.10 11.28
C ALA A 453 21.55 2.10 11.71
N SER A 454 22.19 1.46 10.73
CA SER A 454 23.32 0.54 10.90
C SER A 454 24.20 0.53 9.63
N CYS A 455 25.32 -0.20 9.64
CA CYS A 455 26.19 -0.38 8.47
C CYS A 455 25.56 -1.24 7.36
N LEU A 456 24.47 -1.95 7.67
CA LEU A 456 23.60 -2.59 6.69
C LEU A 456 22.20 -2.02 6.82
N SER A 457 21.55 -1.85 5.68
CA SER A 457 20.17 -1.38 5.60
C SER A 457 19.42 -2.13 4.50
N GLY A 458 18.10 -2.18 4.59
CA GLY A 458 17.33 -2.89 3.58
C GLY A 458 15.87 -2.99 3.97
N PHE A 459 14.99 -2.97 2.99
CA PHE A 459 13.56 -3.01 3.24
C PHE A 459 12.85 -3.64 2.06
N GLU A 460 12.05 -4.66 2.34
CA GLU A 460 11.14 -5.26 1.39
C GLU A 460 9.82 -5.56 2.11
N THR A 461 8.71 -5.32 1.43
CA THR A 461 7.38 -5.47 2.02
C THR A 461 6.40 -6.02 1.01
N THR A 462 5.38 -6.73 1.49
CA THR A 462 4.23 -7.12 0.68
C THR A 462 2.96 -7.00 1.52
N ALA A 463 2.00 -6.24 1.00
CA ALA A 463 0.68 -6.11 1.61
C ALA A 463 -0.24 -7.25 1.14
N CYS A 464 -0.69 -8.09 2.06
CA CYS A 464 -1.64 -9.16 1.82
C CYS A 464 -3.07 -8.66 1.97
N ALA A 465 -3.41 -7.66 1.17
CA ALA A 465 -4.74 -7.09 1.13
C ALA A 465 -5.78 -8.14 0.68
N PRO A 466 -7.01 -8.09 1.19
CA PRO A 466 -8.09 -8.93 0.67
C PRO A 466 -8.25 -8.70 -0.84
N GLU A 467 -8.09 -9.73 -1.66
CA GLU A 467 -8.33 -9.59 -3.10
C GLU A 467 -9.82 -9.35 -3.35
N ASN A 468 -10.11 -8.47 -4.32
CA ASN A 468 -11.47 -8.23 -4.76
C ASN A 468 -11.78 -9.13 -5.98
N VAL A 469 -12.36 -10.30 -5.71
CA VAL A 469 -12.84 -11.20 -6.74
C VAL A 469 -14.31 -10.93 -7.08
N ASP A 470 -14.67 -11.04 -8.36
CA ASP A 470 -16.06 -10.91 -8.83
C ASP A 470 -16.85 -12.20 -8.53
N PHE A 471 -17.04 -12.47 -7.22
CA PHE A 471 -17.72 -13.64 -6.67
C PHE A 471 -18.27 -13.35 -5.26
N PRO A 472 -19.47 -13.82 -4.88
CA PRO A 472 -20.43 -14.58 -5.68
C PRO A 472 -21.19 -13.69 -6.67
N LYS A 473 -21.79 -14.28 -7.70
CA LYS A 473 -22.58 -13.53 -8.70
C LYS A 473 -23.94 -13.00 -8.19
N CYS A 474 -24.32 -13.34 -6.96
CA CYS A 474 -25.57 -12.91 -6.35
C CYS A 474 -25.34 -11.78 -5.34
N ALA A 475 -26.34 -10.90 -5.20
CA ALA A 475 -26.28 -9.81 -4.25
C ALA A 475 -26.49 -10.32 -2.82
N CYS A 476 -25.46 -10.24 -1.99
CA CYS A 476 -25.50 -10.58 -0.57
C CYS A 476 -24.31 -9.91 0.15
N ASN A 477 -24.33 -9.88 1.48
CA ASN A 477 -23.23 -9.32 2.26
C ASN A 477 -22.03 -10.27 2.27
N THR A 478 -21.00 -9.92 1.49
CA THR A 478 -19.78 -10.72 1.30
C THR A 478 -18.67 -10.41 2.29
N LYS A 479 -18.84 -9.41 3.17
CA LYS A 479 -17.78 -8.96 4.08
C LYS A 479 -17.31 -10.13 4.97
N PRO A 480 -16.02 -10.49 5.00
CA PRO A 480 -15.49 -11.51 5.92
C PRO A 480 -15.91 -11.18 7.36
N GLY A 481 -16.38 -12.18 8.12
CA GLY A 481 -16.91 -11.98 9.47
C GLY A 481 -18.30 -11.32 9.55
N ALA A 482 -19.03 -11.16 8.44
CA ALA A 482 -20.41 -10.66 8.47
C ALA A 482 -21.39 -11.62 9.16
N THR A 483 -21.14 -12.93 9.11
CA THR A 483 -21.91 -13.95 9.83
C THR A 483 -21.03 -14.67 10.84
N PRO A 484 -21.60 -15.50 11.73
CA PRO A 484 -20.80 -16.32 12.61
C PRO A 484 -20.04 -17.45 11.91
N PHE A 485 -20.22 -17.67 10.61
CA PHE A 485 -19.62 -18.81 9.89
C PHE A 485 -18.41 -18.35 9.09
N ALA A 486 -17.31 -19.09 9.20
CA ALA A 486 -16.08 -18.79 8.45
C ALA A 486 -15.38 -20.06 7.96
N PHE A 487 -14.82 -20.01 6.76
CA PHE A 487 -13.84 -20.99 6.31
C PHE A 487 -12.50 -20.68 6.96
N LYS A 488 -11.82 -21.69 7.49
CA LYS A 488 -10.41 -21.53 7.90
C LYS A 488 -9.55 -21.29 6.65
N PRO A 489 -8.46 -20.51 6.76
CA PRO A 489 -7.63 -20.12 5.62
C PRO A 489 -6.72 -21.24 5.07
N VAL A 490 -6.76 -22.43 5.67
CA VAL A 490 -5.93 -23.57 5.27
C VAL A 490 -6.82 -24.76 4.89
N MET A 491 -6.60 -25.26 3.68
CA MET A 491 -7.18 -26.49 3.13
C MET A 491 -6.29 -27.69 3.44
N TYR A 492 -6.86 -28.88 3.31
CA TYR A 492 -6.10 -30.12 3.34
C TYR A 492 -6.69 -31.13 2.34
N THR A 493 -5.94 -32.18 2.03
CA THR A 493 -6.41 -33.23 1.12
C THR A 493 -6.74 -34.52 1.87
N MET A 494 -7.68 -35.28 1.31
CA MET A 494 -7.93 -36.66 1.71
C MET A 494 -8.26 -37.52 0.48
N ALA A 495 -8.22 -38.84 0.63
CA ALA A 495 -8.59 -39.76 -0.44
C ALA A 495 -10.05 -39.55 -0.87
N GLY A 496 -10.30 -39.54 -2.19
CA GLY A 496 -11.65 -39.55 -2.74
C GLY A 496 -12.34 -40.91 -2.58
N ARG A 497 -13.57 -41.01 -3.10
CA ARG A 497 -14.36 -42.25 -3.16
C ARG A 497 -13.74 -43.29 -4.06
N THR A 498 -12.95 -42.87 -5.05
CA THR A 498 -12.17 -43.77 -5.90
C THR A 498 -10.69 -43.45 -5.78
N LYS A 499 -9.84 -44.41 -6.15
CA LYS A 499 -8.39 -44.24 -6.22
C LYS A 499 -7.94 -43.15 -7.21
N ASP A 500 -8.82 -42.76 -8.13
CA ASP A 500 -8.53 -41.81 -9.22
C ASP A 500 -9.01 -40.39 -8.88
N THR A 501 -9.37 -40.16 -7.61
CA THR A 501 -9.93 -38.89 -7.12
C THR A 501 -9.30 -38.45 -5.80
N THR A 502 -9.19 -37.13 -5.62
CA THR A 502 -8.68 -36.48 -4.42
C THR A 502 -9.72 -35.48 -3.91
N ALA A 503 -9.97 -35.48 -2.60
CA ALA A 503 -10.89 -34.54 -1.97
C ALA A 503 -10.11 -33.40 -1.29
N TYR A 504 -10.39 -32.16 -1.69
CA TYR A 504 -9.82 -30.93 -1.15
C TYR A 504 -10.80 -30.32 -0.16
N CYS A 505 -10.40 -30.25 1.11
CA CYS A 505 -11.28 -30.03 2.24
C CYS A 505 -11.09 -28.66 2.90
N PHE A 506 -12.21 -27.99 3.13
CA PHE A 506 -12.34 -26.72 3.82
C PHE A 506 -12.92 -26.97 5.21
N ASN A 507 -12.23 -26.52 6.23
CA ASN A 507 -12.74 -26.53 7.60
C ASN A 507 -13.59 -25.29 7.83
N ILE A 508 -14.77 -25.48 8.44
CA ILE A 508 -15.64 -24.40 8.89
C ILE A 508 -15.50 -24.24 10.39
N THR A 509 -15.44 -23.00 10.84
CA THR A 509 -15.49 -22.65 12.26
C THR A 509 -16.49 -21.54 12.49
N THR A 510 -16.71 -21.21 13.76
CA THR A 510 -17.51 -20.05 14.12
C THR A 510 -16.64 -18.92 14.66
N VAL A 511 -16.88 -17.71 14.15
CA VAL A 511 -16.20 -16.49 14.57
C VAL A 511 -17.18 -15.53 15.24
N THR A 512 -16.67 -14.57 15.98
CA THR A 512 -17.48 -13.44 16.46
C THR A 512 -17.76 -12.52 15.27
N PRO A 513 -19.03 -12.31 14.88
CA PRO A 513 -19.32 -11.44 13.74
C PRO A 513 -18.92 -10.00 14.02
N ASN A 514 -18.50 -9.28 12.99
CA ASN A 514 -18.14 -7.86 13.08
C ASN A 514 -19.30 -6.98 13.61
N SER A 515 -20.55 -7.43 13.40
CA SER A 515 -21.75 -6.81 13.96
C SER A 515 -22.71 -7.88 14.48
N PRO A 516 -22.53 -8.36 15.74
CA PRO A 516 -23.27 -9.51 16.28
C PRO A 516 -24.79 -9.35 16.30
N THR A 517 -25.29 -8.11 16.37
CA THR A 517 -26.73 -7.79 16.43
C THR A 517 -27.35 -7.50 15.07
N SER A 518 -26.56 -7.49 13.99
CA SER A 518 -27.07 -7.31 12.62
C SER A 518 -27.84 -8.53 12.13
N PRO A 519 -28.68 -8.42 11.08
CA PRO A 519 -29.34 -9.58 10.48
C PRO A 519 -28.36 -10.71 10.14
N CYS A 520 -27.19 -10.39 9.55
CA CYS A 520 -26.14 -11.37 9.25
C CYS A 520 -25.40 -11.88 10.48
N GLY A 521 -25.09 -11.02 11.45
CA GLY A 521 -24.40 -11.44 12.68
C GLY A 521 -25.25 -12.36 13.56
N SER A 522 -26.57 -12.24 13.46
CA SER A 522 -27.53 -13.07 14.18
C SER A 522 -27.84 -14.42 13.49
N SER A 523 -27.25 -14.70 12.32
CA SER A 523 -27.53 -15.93 11.58
C SER A 523 -27.26 -17.19 12.41
N SER A 524 -28.25 -18.06 12.50
CA SER A 524 -28.20 -19.30 13.30
C SER A 524 -28.01 -20.58 12.47
N GLY A 525 -28.27 -20.51 11.16
CA GLY A 525 -28.17 -21.63 10.23
C GLY A 525 -27.25 -21.33 9.04
N LEU A 526 -26.51 -22.37 8.62
CA LEU A 526 -25.69 -22.41 7.43
C LEU A 526 -26.40 -23.30 6.38
N LEU A 527 -26.91 -22.65 5.34
CA LEU A 527 -27.77 -23.27 4.34
C LEU A 527 -26.98 -23.98 3.24
N LYS A 528 -25.95 -23.33 2.71
CA LYS A 528 -25.12 -23.82 1.61
C LYS A 528 -23.74 -23.16 1.62
N ALA A 529 -22.81 -23.76 0.90
CA ALA A 529 -21.58 -23.10 0.48
C ALA A 529 -21.49 -23.03 -1.04
N GLU A 530 -20.88 -21.97 -1.55
CA GLU A 530 -20.56 -21.83 -2.98
C GLU A 530 -19.07 -21.52 -3.14
N PHE A 531 -18.43 -22.07 -4.17
CA PHE A 531 -17.01 -21.89 -4.45
C PHE A 531 -16.78 -21.32 -5.84
N TYR A 532 -15.77 -20.45 -5.96
CA TYR A 532 -15.41 -19.82 -7.22
C TYR A 532 -14.52 -20.75 -8.03
N ALA A 533 -15.08 -21.35 -9.09
CA ALA A 533 -14.44 -22.41 -9.84
C ALA A 533 -14.74 -22.32 -11.33
N ASP A 534 -13.77 -22.74 -12.15
CA ASP A 534 -13.87 -22.74 -13.61
C ASP A 534 -14.93 -23.73 -14.09
N ASP A 535 -16.03 -23.19 -14.59
CA ASP A 535 -17.19 -23.93 -15.05
C ASP A 535 -16.98 -24.63 -16.40
N THR A 536 -15.86 -24.38 -17.08
CA THR A 536 -15.39 -25.23 -18.18
C THR A 536 -14.89 -26.59 -17.66
N LYS A 537 -14.57 -26.69 -16.37
CA LYS A 537 -14.08 -27.90 -15.69
C LYS A 537 -15.18 -28.67 -14.95
N ARG A 538 -16.46 -28.44 -15.26
CA ARG A 538 -17.63 -29.11 -14.63
C ARG A 538 -17.52 -30.63 -14.47
N ARG A 539 -16.85 -31.32 -15.39
CA ARG A 539 -16.67 -32.79 -15.38
C ARG A 539 -15.53 -33.28 -14.49
N LYS A 540 -14.72 -32.37 -13.97
CA LYS A 540 -13.56 -32.68 -13.12
C LYS A 540 -13.92 -32.85 -11.66
N ILE A 541 -15.02 -32.25 -11.22
CA ILE A 541 -15.59 -32.48 -9.89
C ILE A 541 -16.58 -33.66 -9.93
N THR A 542 -16.36 -34.65 -9.09
CA THR A 542 -17.16 -35.89 -9.07
C THR A 542 -18.17 -35.90 -7.91
N GLY A 543 -17.97 -35.09 -6.87
CA GLY A 543 -18.89 -34.94 -5.75
C GLY A 543 -18.44 -33.95 -4.70
N MET A 544 -19.31 -33.74 -3.71
CA MET A 544 -19.05 -32.90 -2.55
C MET A 544 -19.16 -33.77 -1.28
N TYR A 545 -18.09 -33.89 -0.53
CA TYR A 545 -18.14 -34.47 0.81
C TYR A 545 -18.56 -33.39 1.81
N VAL A 546 -19.51 -33.69 2.68
CA VAL A 546 -19.89 -32.77 3.76
C VAL A 546 -20.01 -33.52 5.07
N ARG A 547 -19.49 -32.95 6.16
CA ARG A 547 -19.59 -33.51 7.50
C ARG A 547 -19.84 -32.41 8.53
N PRO A 548 -21.04 -32.31 9.12
CA PRO A 548 -21.25 -31.43 10.26
C PRO A 548 -20.49 -31.92 11.48
N ASN A 549 -20.13 -31.02 12.38
CA ASN A 549 -19.58 -31.39 13.68
C ASN A 549 -20.59 -32.22 14.48
N GLY A 550 -20.12 -33.31 15.08
CA GLY A 550 -20.95 -34.24 15.86
C GLY A 550 -22.01 -35.02 15.08
N GLY A 551 -22.01 -34.95 13.73
CA GLY A 551 -22.99 -35.65 12.89
C GLY A 551 -22.36 -36.55 11.82
N PRO A 552 -23.18 -37.34 11.10
CA PRO A 552 -22.70 -38.24 10.07
C PRO A 552 -22.23 -37.48 8.82
N SER A 553 -21.19 -38.00 8.17
CA SER A 553 -20.76 -37.49 6.87
C SER A 553 -21.70 -37.93 5.74
N LYS A 554 -21.79 -37.11 4.69
CA LYS A 554 -22.60 -37.39 3.50
C LYS A 554 -21.86 -36.96 2.24
N TRP A 555 -22.09 -37.69 1.15
CA TRP A 555 -21.71 -37.26 -0.19
C TRP A 555 -22.92 -36.63 -0.90
N LEU A 556 -22.73 -35.40 -1.38
CA LEU A 556 -23.69 -34.69 -2.23
C LEU A 556 -23.20 -34.73 -3.68
N ALA A 557 -24.14 -34.63 -4.62
CA ALA A 557 -23.78 -34.37 -6.00
C ALA A 557 -23.20 -32.95 -6.11
N ALA A 558 -22.15 -32.78 -6.92
CA ALA A 558 -21.67 -31.45 -7.27
C ALA A 558 -22.74 -30.76 -8.14
N THR A 559 -23.26 -29.64 -7.65
CA THR A 559 -24.24 -28.84 -8.38
C THR A 559 -23.61 -27.51 -8.78
N TRP A 560 -23.92 -27.04 -9.98
CA TRP A 560 -23.32 -25.82 -10.54
C TRP A 560 -24.36 -24.72 -10.67
N GLY A 561 -23.89 -23.47 -10.64
CA GLY A 561 -24.63 -22.31 -11.10
C GLY A 561 -24.91 -22.35 -12.61
N ALA A 562 -25.57 -21.31 -13.10
CA ALA A 562 -25.77 -21.13 -14.53
C ALA A 562 -24.42 -21.09 -15.26
N VAL A 563 -24.43 -21.43 -16.56
CA VAL A 563 -23.21 -21.39 -17.38
C VAL A 563 -22.70 -19.95 -17.41
N GLY A 564 -21.41 -19.76 -17.14
CA GLY A 564 -20.75 -18.46 -17.01
C GLY A 564 -20.76 -17.87 -15.59
N GLU A 565 -21.48 -18.46 -14.62
CA GLU A 565 -21.45 -17.97 -13.23
C GLU A 565 -20.19 -18.39 -12.46
N GLN A 566 -19.40 -19.33 -12.98
CA GLN A 566 -18.17 -19.81 -12.32
C GLN A 566 -18.39 -20.30 -10.88
N THR A 567 -19.51 -20.97 -10.63
CA THR A 567 -19.98 -21.29 -9.28
C THR A 567 -20.29 -22.77 -9.12
N VAL A 568 -19.59 -23.45 -8.21
CA VAL A 568 -19.94 -24.81 -7.75
C VAL A 568 -20.50 -24.76 -6.32
N LYS A 569 -21.45 -25.64 -5.98
CA LYS A 569 -22.27 -25.53 -4.76
C LYS A 569 -22.24 -26.81 -3.94
N ALA A 570 -22.04 -26.65 -2.63
CA ALA A 570 -22.36 -27.65 -1.61
C ALA A 570 -23.73 -27.32 -1.01
N THR A 571 -24.78 -28.02 -1.46
CA THR A 571 -26.15 -27.72 -1.04
C THR A 571 -27.06 -28.95 -1.11
N PRO A 572 -28.08 -29.06 -0.23
CA PRO A 572 -28.26 -28.28 1.01
C PRO A 572 -27.34 -28.80 2.13
N LEU A 573 -26.86 -27.88 2.98
CA LEU A 573 -26.16 -28.20 4.22
C LEU A 573 -27.15 -28.28 5.39
N ASN A 574 -27.94 -27.22 5.61
CA ASN A 574 -28.90 -27.07 6.72
C ASN A 574 -28.26 -27.31 8.10
N TRP A 575 -27.08 -26.72 8.34
CA TRP A 575 -26.35 -26.89 9.60
C TRP A 575 -26.68 -25.79 10.60
N SER A 576 -26.91 -26.15 11.85
CA SER A 576 -26.91 -25.18 12.95
C SER A 576 -25.52 -24.59 13.20
N LYS A 577 -25.44 -23.48 13.94
CA LYS A 577 -24.16 -22.91 14.41
C LYS A 577 -23.21 -23.91 15.06
N GLY A 578 -23.74 -24.80 15.92
CA GLY A 578 -22.94 -25.84 16.58
C GLY A 578 -22.41 -26.90 15.60
N GLN A 579 -23.20 -27.27 14.59
CA GLN A 579 -22.80 -28.22 13.55
C GLN A 579 -21.79 -27.62 12.57
N ALA A 580 -21.91 -26.32 12.28
CA ALA A 580 -20.96 -25.62 11.41
C ALA A 580 -19.59 -25.45 12.08
N ASN A 581 -19.53 -25.22 13.40
CA ASN A 581 -18.27 -25.11 14.12
C ASN A 581 -17.53 -26.47 14.17
N GLY A 582 -16.50 -26.65 13.36
CA GLY A 582 -15.81 -27.93 13.17
C GLY A 582 -16.41 -28.78 12.03
N GLY A 583 -17.31 -28.21 11.24
CA GLY A 583 -17.84 -28.83 10.03
C GLY A 583 -16.80 -28.84 8.90
N VAL A 584 -16.95 -29.79 7.97
CA VAL A 584 -16.02 -29.97 6.84
C VAL A 584 -16.80 -30.05 5.54
N ILE A 585 -16.35 -29.32 4.52
CA ILE A 585 -16.83 -29.44 3.14
C ILE A 585 -15.62 -29.78 2.27
N CYS A 586 -15.70 -30.80 1.42
CA CYS A 586 -14.65 -31.11 0.47
C CYS A 586 -15.17 -31.18 -0.97
N MET A 587 -14.38 -30.64 -1.89
CA MET A 587 -14.55 -30.82 -3.33
C MET A 587 -13.73 -32.03 -3.78
N GLU A 588 -14.39 -33.03 -4.35
CA GLU A 588 -13.71 -34.21 -4.88
C GLU A 588 -13.44 -34.04 -6.37
N LEU A 589 -12.16 -33.93 -6.72
CA LEU A 589 -11.68 -33.75 -8.09
C LEU A 589 -11.04 -35.03 -8.62
N THR A 590 -11.08 -35.21 -9.92
CA THR A 590 -10.25 -36.22 -10.61
C THR A 590 -8.77 -35.87 -10.45
N ASN A 591 -7.90 -36.88 -10.32
CA ASN A 591 -6.46 -36.66 -10.08
C ASN A 591 -5.71 -35.99 -11.26
N ASP A 592 -6.38 -35.76 -12.39
CA ASP A 592 -5.81 -35.09 -13.56
C ASP A 592 -6.06 -33.56 -13.58
N ILE A 593 -6.55 -32.99 -12.47
CA ILE A 593 -6.63 -31.55 -12.24
C ILE A 593 -6.19 -31.21 -10.81
N SER A 594 -5.46 -30.11 -10.66
CA SER A 594 -5.12 -29.55 -9.35
C SER A 594 -6.25 -28.65 -8.83
N ILE A 595 -6.26 -28.37 -7.52
CA ILE A 595 -7.19 -27.37 -6.97
C ILE A 595 -6.92 -25.97 -7.52
N GLN A 596 -5.64 -25.64 -7.77
CA GLN A 596 -5.19 -24.39 -8.37
C GLN A 596 -5.78 -24.19 -9.77
N ASP A 597 -5.78 -25.22 -10.61
CA ASP A 597 -6.32 -25.15 -11.98
C ASP A 597 -7.86 -25.21 -12.00
N PHE A 598 -8.48 -25.64 -10.91
CA PHE A 598 -9.93 -25.77 -10.79
C PHE A 598 -10.59 -24.51 -10.21
N CYS A 599 -10.00 -23.90 -9.19
CA CYS A 599 -10.49 -22.68 -8.57
C CYS A 599 -10.05 -21.43 -9.36
N LEU A 600 -10.76 -20.32 -9.16
CA LEU A 600 -10.43 -19.03 -9.78
C LEU A 600 -10.03 -18.01 -8.71
N PRO A 601 -9.04 -17.13 -8.99
CA PRO A 601 -8.16 -17.15 -10.16
C PRO A 601 -7.18 -18.34 -10.13
N SER A 602 -6.86 -18.91 -11.30
CA SER A 602 -6.06 -20.15 -11.36
C SER A 602 -4.57 -19.98 -11.04
N THR A 603 -4.13 -18.75 -10.76
CA THR A 603 -2.70 -18.41 -10.63
C THR A 603 -2.20 -18.40 -9.19
N SER A 604 -3.07 -18.39 -8.18
CA SER A 604 -2.67 -18.20 -6.78
C SER A 604 -2.61 -19.47 -5.94
N GLY A 605 -3.12 -20.61 -6.42
CA GLY A 605 -3.26 -21.81 -5.58
C GLY A 605 -4.39 -21.71 -4.54
N THR A 606 -5.06 -20.56 -4.53
CA THR A 606 -6.15 -20.21 -3.63
C THR A 606 -7.49 -20.64 -4.15
N CYS A 607 -8.36 -21.08 -3.24
CA CYS A 607 -9.76 -21.30 -3.54
C CYS A 607 -10.68 -20.43 -2.70
N TRP A 608 -11.60 -19.75 -3.38
CA TRP A 608 -12.55 -18.83 -2.77
C TRP A 608 -13.90 -19.52 -2.50
N GLY A 609 -14.50 -19.21 -1.35
CA GLY A 609 -15.79 -19.78 -0.96
C GLY A 609 -16.65 -18.84 -0.11
N ASN A 610 -17.96 -18.85 -0.37
CA ASN A 610 -18.98 -18.16 0.42
C ASN A 610 -19.78 -19.14 1.28
N LEU A 611 -20.15 -18.70 2.48
CA LEU A 611 -21.01 -19.43 3.41
C LEU A 611 -22.35 -18.71 3.54
N PHE A 612 -23.44 -19.30 3.04
CA PHE A 612 -24.75 -18.65 3.00
C PHE A 612 -25.60 -18.99 4.21
N ASP A 613 -26.18 -17.96 4.80
CA ASP A 613 -27.24 -18.11 5.80
C ASP A 613 -28.56 -18.60 5.19
N ASP A 614 -29.54 -18.87 6.03
CA ASP A 614 -30.86 -19.35 5.62
C ASP A 614 -31.61 -18.36 4.70
N THR A 615 -31.37 -17.05 4.88
CA THR A 615 -32.00 -16.01 4.05
C THR A 615 -31.33 -15.82 2.69
N LYS A 616 -30.08 -16.27 2.55
CA LYS A 616 -29.18 -16.06 1.41
C LYS A 616 -28.76 -14.61 1.19
N ASN A 617 -29.14 -13.69 2.09
CA ASN A 617 -28.71 -12.29 2.03
C ASN A 617 -27.33 -12.09 2.67
N CYS A 618 -26.82 -13.08 3.40
CA CYS A 618 -25.53 -13.03 4.07
C CYS A 618 -24.63 -14.16 3.56
N CYS A 619 -23.47 -13.82 3.04
CA CYS A 619 -22.62 -14.73 2.29
C CYS A 619 -21.13 -14.36 2.42
N PRO A 620 -20.57 -14.24 3.65
CA PRO A 620 -19.18 -13.82 3.81
C PRO A 620 -18.25 -14.68 2.95
N LEU A 621 -17.37 -13.98 2.24
CA LEU A 621 -16.40 -14.56 1.33
C LEU A 621 -15.10 -14.83 2.09
N TYR A 622 -14.51 -15.99 1.85
CA TYR A 622 -13.23 -16.37 2.41
C TYR A 622 -12.37 -17.04 1.36
N GLN A 623 -11.06 -16.99 1.57
CA GLN A 623 -10.08 -17.74 0.81
C GLN A 623 -9.42 -18.81 1.67
N ALA A 624 -8.96 -19.87 1.02
CA ALA A 624 -8.14 -20.89 1.65
C ALA A 624 -7.14 -21.47 0.65
N ASP A 625 -5.95 -21.82 1.15
CA ASP A 625 -4.85 -22.39 0.37
C ASP A 625 -4.48 -23.77 0.86
N LEU A 626 -3.84 -24.57 -0.01
CA LEU A 626 -3.07 -25.70 0.48
C LEU A 626 -1.81 -25.19 1.21
N PRO A 627 -1.35 -25.90 2.26
CA PRO A 627 -0.13 -25.54 2.98
C PRO A 627 1.12 -25.56 2.10
#